data_AF-A0A4V2XSG4-F1
#
_entry.id   AF-A0A4V2XSG4-F1
#
_cell.length_a   1.000
_cell.length_b   1.000
_cell.length_c   1.000
_cell.angle_alpha   90.00
_cell.angle_beta   90.00
_cell.angle_gamma   90.00
#
_symmetry.space_group_name_H-M   'P 1'
#
loop_
_entity.id
_entity.type
_entity.pdbx_description
1 polymer ?
#
loop_
_entity_poly.entity_id
_entity_poly.type
_entity_poly.pdbx_seq_one_letter_code
_entity_poly.pdbx_strand_id
1 'polypeptide(L)'
;MSLPPLAPVAELERRLGLAPGTLAGTDLVRAGVALEDASALVRAEAGTDWVAEDGVTITAPPVVATVVLAAALRAYRNPDGYSGESVGDYAYQYAREATSMYLTAAEVTIVQRAAGKLAGSGVYTVRTPSAYAGPPAADPFPAVTA
;
A
#
# COMPACT_ATOMS: atom_id res chain seq x y z
N MET A 1 10.64 -18.85 12.32
CA MET A 1 11.59 -17.71 12.27
C MET A 1 10.80 -16.47 11.91
N SER A 2 11.10 -15.31 12.49
CA SER A 2 10.63 -14.04 11.92
C SER A 2 11.37 -13.79 10.61
N LEU A 3 10.66 -13.28 9.60
CA LEU A 3 11.26 -12.81 8.35
C LEU A 3 11.66 -11.34 8.52
N PRO A 4 12.74 -10.85 7.87
CA PRO A 4 13.17 -9.47 8.00
C PRO A 4 12.06 -8.49 7.60
N PRO A 5 11.96 -7.30 8.23
CA PRO A 5 10.97 -6.29 7.86
C PRO A 5 11.23 -5.78 6.43
N LEU A 6 10.17 -5.57 5.66
CA LEU A 6 10.21 -5.20 4.23
C LEU A 6 10.73 -3.77 3.97
N ALA A 7 10.97 -2.97 5.03
CA ALA A 7 11.55 -1.64 4.94
C ALA A 7 12.42 -1.34 6.18
N PRO A 8 13.54 -0.62 6.04
CA PRO A 8 14.44 -0.31 7.15
C PRO A 8 13.94 0.84 8.03
N VAL A 9 14.29 0.81 9.32
CA VAL A 9 13.99 1.89 10.30
C VAL A 9 14.45 3.25 9.79
N ALA A 10 15.61 3.32 9.14
CA ALA A 10 16.18 4.55 8.56
C ALA A 10 15.33 5.21 7.45
N GLU A 11 14.31 4.54 6.90
CA GLU A 11 13.31 5.14 6.00
C GLU A 11 12.07 5.63 6.76
N LEU A 12 11.70 4.94 7.86
CA LEU A 12 10.66 5.42 8.77
C LEU A 12 11.09 6.71 9.48
N GLU A 13 12.34 6.80 9.94
CA GLU A 13 12.92 8.01 10.53
C GLU A 13 12.82 9.22 9.60
N ARG A 14 13.20 9.06 8.33
CA ARG A 14 13.08 10.12 7.31
C ARG A 14 11.62 10.54 7.08
N ARG A 15 10.66 9.62 7.15
CA ARG A 15 9.21 9.93 7.10
C ARG A 15 8.67 10.58 8.37
N LEU A 16 9.35 10.44 9.50
CA LEU A 16 9.08 11.19 10.74
C LEU A 16 9.75 12.58 10.74
N GLY A 17 10.59 12.89 9.75
CA GLY A 17 11.37 14.14 9.68
C GLY A 17 12.69 14.10 10.47
N LEU A 18 13.12 12.92 10.89
CA LEU A 18 14.35 12.69 11.65
C LEU A 18 15.51 12.30 10.72
N ALA A 19 16.75 12.53 11.17
CA ALA A 19 17.92 11.97 10.53
C ALA A 19 18.02 10.45 10.80
N PRO A 20 18.58 9.64 9.88
CA PRO A 20 18.82 8.22 10.14
C PRO A 20 19.67 7.99 11.39
N GLY A 21 19.24 7.07 12.28
CA GLY A 21 19.90 6.79 13.56
C GLY A 21 19.60 7.80 14.67
N THR A 22 18.49 8.54 14.60
CA THR A 22 18.03 9.45 15.66
C THR A 22 17.16 8.74 16.70
N LEU A 23 16.38 7.73 16.31
CA LEU A 23 15.57 6.96 17.25
C LEU A 23 16.48 6.08 18.12
N ALA A 24 16.21 6.07 19.43
CA ALA A 24 17.00 5.35 20.41
C ALA A 24 16.09 4.67 21.47
N GLY A 25 16.66 3.72 22.20
CA GLY A 25 15.97 3.05 23.32
C GLY A 25 14.61 2.46 22.94
N THR A 26 13.59 2.82 23.73
CA THR A 26 12.21 2.35 23.56
C THR A 26 11.59 2.72 22.21
N ASP A 27 11.91 3.90 21.65
CA ASP A 27 11.34 4.33 20.38
C ASP A 27 11.93 3.59 19.17
N LEU A 28 13.21 3.22 19.23
CA LEU A 28 13.82 2.34 18.23
C LEU A 28 13.16 0.95 18.25
N VAL A 29 12.98 0.37 19.44
CA VAL A 29 12.31 -0.94 19.60
C VAL A 29 10.87 -0.87 19.07
N ARG A 30 10.13 0.18 19.44
CA ARG A 30 8.74 0.41 19.01
C ARG A 30 8.62 0.64 17.50
N ALA A 31 9.57 1.33 16.88
CA ALA A 31 9.67 1.48 15.43
C ALA A 31 10.00 0.16 14.72
N GLY A 32 10.87 -0.67 15.32
CA GLY A 32 11.18 -2.01 14.83
C GLY A 32 9.97 -2.94 14.81
N VAL A 33 9.29 -3.09 15.96
CA VAL A 33 8.07 -3.91 16.09
C VAL A 33 6.98 -3.44 15.11
N ALA A 34 6.73 -2.13 15.01
CA ALA A 34 5.76 -1.59 14.05
C ALA A 34 6.12 -1.89 12.58
N LEU A 35 7.40 -2.02 12.23
CA LEU A 35 7.82 -2.42 10.89
C LEU A 35 7.74 -3.93 10.67
N GLU A 36 7.99 -4.75 11.70
CA GLU A 36 7.80 -6.21 11.65
C GLU A 36 6.32 -6.57 11.48
N ASP A 37 5.43 -5.99 12.30
CA ASP A 37 3.98 -6.19 12.23
C ASP A 37 3.40 -5.71 10.89
N ALA A 38 3.80 -4.51 10.42
CA ALA A 38 3.37 -4.00 9.12
C ALA A 38 3.85 -4.89 7.96
N SER A 39 5.04 -5.48 8.08
CA SER A 39 5.59 -6.41 7.09
C SER A 39 4.84 -7.75 7.11
N ALA A 40 4.50 -8.28 8.29
CA ALA A 40 3.73 -9.51 8.43
C ALA A 40 2.32 -9.36 7.84
N LEU A 41 1.64 -8.24 8.14
CA LEU A 41 0.31 -7.93 7.60
C LEU A 41 0.33 -7.79 6.07
N VAL A 42 1.33 -7.09 5.53
CA VAL A 42 1.50 -6.92 4.07
C VAL A 42 1.85 -8.24 3.38
N ARG A 43 2.66 -9.12 3.99
CA ARG A 43 2.94 -10.48 3.48
C ARG A 43 1.69 -11.36 3.47
N ALA A 44 0.86 -11.29 4.51
CA ALA A 44 -0.41 -12.04 4.58
C ALA A 44 -1.37 -11.64 3.46
N GLU A 45 -1.59 -10.34 3.23
CA GLU A 45 -2.38 -9.82 2.09
C GLU A 45 -1.75 -10.19 0.74
N ALA A 46 -0.43 -10.09 0.61
CA ALA A 46 0.29 -10.45 -0.61
C ALA A 46 0.21 -11.95 -0.91
N GLY A 47 0.21 -12.82 0.10
CA GLY A 47 0.50 -14.25 -0.07
C GLY A 47 1.88 -14.49 -0.69
N THR A 48 2.84 -13.61 -0.38
CA THR A 48 4.20 -13.62 -0.96
C THR A 48 5.15 -12.91 0.00
N ASP A 49 6.24 -13.57 0.37
CA ASP A 49 7.15 -13.06 1.41
C ASP A 49 8.13 -11.98 0.93
N TRP A 50 8.38 -11.92 -0.39
CA TRP A 50 9.36 -11.03 -1.03
C TRP A 50 10.75 -11.06 -0.38
N VAL A 51 11.24 -12.28 -0.14
CA VAL A 51 12.62 -12.56 0.30
C VAL A 51 13.25 -13.50 -0.74
N ALA A 52 14.56 -13.38 -0.97
CA ALA A 52 15.31 -14.31 -1.82
C ALA A 52 15.56 -15.65 -1.09
N GLU A 53 16.17 -16.61 -1.81
CA GLU A 53 16.50 -17.94 -1.27
C GLU A 53 17.50 -17.91 -0.09
N ASP A 54 18.19 -16.79 0.13
CA ASP A 54 19.07 -16.56 1.28
C ASP A 54 18.32 -16.27 2.60
N GLY A 55 16.99 -16.05 2.55
CA GLY A 55 16.17 -15.71 3.72
C GLY A 55 16.39 -14.31 4.29
N VAL A 56 17.19 -13.46 3.63
CA VAL A 56 17.61 -12.13 4.15
C VAL A 56 17.40 -11.01 3.13
N THR A 57 17.70 -11.24 1.85
CA THR A 57 17.60 -10.20 0.81
C THR A 57 16.16 -9.95 0.42
N ILE A 58 15.69 -8.71 0.64
CA ILE A 58 14.32 -8.29 0.33
C ILE A 58 14.19 -8.02 -1.18
N THR A 59 13.24 -8.69 -1.83
CA THR A 59 12.95 -8.57 -3.27
C THR A 59 11.67 -7.78 -3.56
N ALA A 60 11.11 -7.11 -2.55
CA ALA A 60 9.83 -6.42 -2.64
C ALA A 60 9.87 -5.21 -3.60
N PRO A 61 8.84 -5.01 -4.44
CA PRO A 61 8.72 -3.79 -5.24
C PRO A 61 8.70 -2.54 -4.35
N PRO A 62 9.34 -1.41 -4.75
CA PRO A 62 9.43 -0.21 -3.91
C PRO A 62 8.08 0.31 -3.42
N VAL A 63 7.01 0.14 -4.22
CA VAL A 63 5.64 0.51 -3.86
C VAL A 63 5.16 -0.25 -2.62
N VAL A 64 5.49 -1.54 -2.47
CA VAL A 64 5.15 -2.34 -1.28
C VAL A 64 5.83 -1.76 -0.04
N ALA A 65 7.12 -1.41 -0.13
CA ALA A 65 7.82 -0.75 0.97
C ALA A 65 7.14 0.57 1.36
N THR A 66 6.67 1.38 0.40
CA THR A 66 5.95 2.63 0.71
C THR A 66 4.65 2.42 1.49
N VAL A 67 3.97 1.28 1.31
CA VAL A 67 2.75 0.87 2.05
C VAL A 67 3.12 0.38 3.45
N VAL A 68 4.11 -0.51 3.59
CA VAL A 68 4.61 -0.98 4.89
C VAL A 68 5.02 0.21 5.78
N LEU A 69 5.73 1.18 5.21
CA LEU A 69 6.13 2.41 5.89
C LEU A 69 4.97 3.34 6.23
N ALA A 70 3.85 3.29 5.49
CA ALA A 70 2.65 4.07 5.79
C ALA A 70 1.86 3.43 6.95
N ALA A 71 1.75 2.11 6.98
CA ALA A 71 1.13 1.35 8.06
C ALA A 71 1.94 1.47 9.38
N ALA A 72 3.25 1.23 9.32
CA ALA A 72 4.16 1.39 10.46
C ALA A 72 4.15 2.81 11.03
N LEU A 73 4.11 3.85 10.18
CA LEU A 73 4.01 5.24 10.63
C LEU A 73 2.66 5.56 11.30
N ARG A 74 1.56 4.94 10.85
CA ARG A 74 0.24 5.08 11.49
C ARG A 74 0.23 4.44 12.88
N ALA A 75 0.69 3.19 13.01
CA ALA A 75 0.83 2.52 14.31
C ALA A 75 1.82 3.24 15.26
N TYR A 76 2.94 3.77 14.73
CA TYR A 76 3.91 4.53 15.53
C TYR A 76 3.37 5.90 15.99
N ARG A 77 2.43 6.51 15.28
CA ARG A 77 1.79 7.78 15.71
C ARG A 77 0.55 7.59 16.59
N ASN A 78 -0.16 6.47 16.46
CA ASN A 78 -1.38 6.19 17.21
C ASN A 78 -1.39 4.72 17.67
N PRO A 79 -0.62 4.36 18.73
CA PRO A 79 -0.46 2.97 19.16
C PRO A 79 -1.76 2.40 19.75
N ASP A 80 -2.57 3.25 20.37
CA ASP A 80 -3.81 2.88 21.09
C ASP A 80 -5.06 2.88 20.20
N GLY A 81 -4.94 3.26 18.93
CA GLY A 81 -6.03 3.16 17.94
C GLY A 81 -7.13 4.22 18.07
N TYR A 82 -6.88 5.36 18.73
CA TYR A 82 -7.87 6.43 18.89
C TYR A 82 -8.36 6.95 17.53
N SER A 83 -9.67 6.88 17.27
CA SER A 83 -10.26 7.43 16.02
C SER A 83 -10.68 8.90 16.12
N GLY A 84 -10.79 9.42 17.34
CA GLY A 84 -11.08 10.82 17.60
C GLY A 84 -10.93 11.15 19.08
N GLU A 85 -10.46 12.37 19.34
CA GLU A 85 -10.34 12.98 20.67
C GLU A 85 -11.13 14.29 20.64
N SER A 86 -12.02 14.50 21.61
CA SER A 86 -12.54 15.82 21.95
C SER A 86 -12.42 16.06 23.45
N VAL A 87 -12.06 17.29 23.83
CA VAL A 87 -12.00 17.87 25.25
C VAL A 87 -13.98 19.83 26.39
N GLY A 88 -14.88 19.86 27.44
CA GLY A 88 -15.55 18.94 28.37
C GLY A 88 -16.84 18.31 27.82
N ASP A 89 -17.35 18.77 26.67
CA ASP A 89 -18.29 18.00 25.83
C ASP A 89 -17.49 16.93 25.06
N TYR A 90 -16.84 16.08 25.85
CA TYR A 90 -15.54 15.53 25.58
C TYR A 90 -15.62 14.00 25.56
N ALA A 91 -15.56 13.44 24.36
CA ALA A 91 -15.97 12.08 24.06
C ALA A 91 -14.92 11.35 23.22
N TYR A 92 -14.16 10.45 23.85
CA TYR A 92 -13.30 9.51 23.13
C TYR A 92 -14.16 8.43 22.46
N GLN A 93 -14.12 8.40 21.12
CA GLN A 93 -14.59 7.25 20.36
C GLN A 93 -13.39 6.34 20.04
N TYR A 94 -13.37 5.17 20.69
CA TYR A 94 -12.63 4.02 20.18
C TYR A 94 -13.35 3.53 18.92
N ALA A 95 -12.63 3.43 17.80
CA ALA A 95 -13.15 2.71 16.64
C ALA A 95 -13.28 1.23 17.02
N ARG A 96 -14.51 0.72 16.96
CA ARG A 96 -14.94 -0.58 17.55
C ARG A 96 -14.14 -1.82 17.12
N GLU A 97 -13.34 -1.68 16.06
CA GLU A 97 -12.66 -2.77 15.34
C GLU A 97 -11.18 -2.43 15.07
N ALA A 98 -10.67 -1.28 15.52
CA ALA A 98 -9.38 -0.74 15.09
C ALA A 98 -8.20 -1.21 15.96
N THR A 99 -7.58 -2.33 15.57
CA THR A 99 -6.14 -2.51 15.83
C THR A 99 -5.37 -1.35 15.19
N SER A 100 -4.39 -0.78 15.90
CA SER A 100 -3.61 0.39 15.43
C SER A 100 -2.79 0.10 14.15
N MET A 101 -2.51 -1.17 13.88
CA MET A 101 -1.99 -1.67 12.61
C MET A 101 -3.12 -2.13 11.69
N TYR A 102 -3.30 -1.46 10.55
CA TYR A 102 -4.27 -1.84 9.51
C TYR A 102 -3.80 -1.39 8.12
N LEU A 103 -4.37 -2.00 7.07
CA LEU A 103 -4.22 -1.55 5.68
C LEU A 103 -5.54 -0.95 5.19
N THR A 104 -5.46 0.16 4.47
CA THR A 104 -6.62 0.76 3.79
C THR A 104 -6.95 -0.01 2.51
N ALA A 105 -8.20 0.06 2.04
CA ALA A 105 -8.63 -0.63 0.81
C ALA A 105 -7.77 -0.25 -0.43
N ALA A 106 -7.27 0.99 -0.49
CA ALA A 106 -6.34 1.43 -1.54
C ALA A 106 -4.97 0.74 -1.42
N GLU A 107 -4.42 0.65 -0.21
CA GLU A 107 -3.16 -0.05 0.06
C GLU A 107 -3.27 -1.56 -0.20
N VAL A 108 -4.38 -2.20 0.19
CA VAL A 108 -4.68 -3.61 -0.14
C VAL A 108 -4.71 -3.81 -1.67
N THR A 109 -5.39 -2.92 -2.40
CA THR A 109 -5.43 -2.96 -3.88
C THR A 109 -4.03 -2.83 -4.50
N ILE A 110 -3.16 -2.00 -3.91
CA ILE A 110 -1.77 -1.82 -4.33
C ILE A 110 -0.93 -3.08 -4.04
N VAL A 111 -1.05 -3.66 -2.85
CA VAL A 111 -0.35 -4.89 -2.43
C VAL A 111 -0.77 -6.08 -3.30
N GLN A 112 -2.06 -6.27 -3.53
CA GLN A 112 -2.60 -7.32 -4.40
C GLN A 112 -2.20 -7.14 -5.88
N ARG A 113 -2.02 -5.90 -6.34
CA ARG A 113 -1.44 -5.63 -7.69
C ARG A 113 0.05 -5.97 -7.73
N ALA A 114 0.82 -5.61 -6.71
CA ALA A 114 2.24 -5.91 -6.61
C ALA A 114 2.53 -7.42 -6.48
N ALA A 115 1.63 -8.16 -5.82
CA ALA A 115 1.67 -9.62 -5.71
C ALA A 115 1.08 -10.36 -6.93
N GLY A 116 0.77 -9.66 -8.03
CA GLY A 116 0.19 -10.26 -9.24
C GLY A 116 -1.27 -10.73 -9.12
N LYS A 117 -1.86 -10.79 -7.92
CA LYS A 117 -3.26 -11.23 -7.69
C LYS A 117 -4.30 -10.43 -8.50
N LEU A 118 -4.03 -9.16 -8.80
CA LEU A 118 -4.88 -8.33 -9.66
C LEU A 118 -4.56 -8.43 -11.17
N ALA A 119 -3.43 -9.02 -11.56
CA ALA A 119 -2.95 -9.07 -12.95
C ALA A 119 -3.62 -10.22 -13.74
N GLY A 120 -4.94 -10.09 -13.91
CA GLY A 120 -5.80 -11.11 -14.52
C GLY A 120 -7.22 -11.13 -13.92
N SER A 121 -7.40 -10.57 -12.73
CA SER A 121 -8.69 -10.46 -12.06
C SER A 121 -9.36 -9.12 -12.34
N GLY A 122 -10.16 -9.06 -13.42
CA GLY A 122 -10.92 -7.86 -13.80
C GLY A 122 -11.72 -8.04 -15.09
N VAL A 123 -12.73 -7.21 -15.29
CA VAL A 123 -13.50 -7.16 -16.55
C VAL A 123 -12.86 -6.11 -17.45
N TYR A 124 -12.22 -6.56 -18.54
CA TYR A 124 -11.58 -5.70 -19.53
C TYR A 124 -12.15 -5.94 -20.93
N THR A 125 -12.58 -4.85 -21.59
CA THR A 125 -13.11 -4.86 -22.95
C THR A 125 -11.99 -4.82 -23.99
N VAL A 126 -11.45 -5.99 -24.32
CA VAL A 126 -10.52 -6.13 -25.46
C VAL A 126 -11.27 -5.85 -26.76
N ARG A 127 -10.97 -4.72 -27.42
CA ARG A 127 -11.54 -4.39 -28.73
C ARG A 127 -10.87 -5.27 -29.80
N THR A 128 -11.58 -6.30 -30.25
CA THR A 128 -11.12 -7.17 -31.34
C THR A 128 -10.83 -6.32 -32.59
N PRO A 129 -9.67 -6.46 -33.26
CA PRO A 129 -9.43 -5.79 -34.52
C PRO A 129 -10.39 -6.34 -35.58
N SER A 130 -11.34 -5.53 -36.02
CA SER A 130 -12.26 -5.88 -37.11
C SER A 130 -11.48 -6.03 -38.41
N ALA A 131 -11.55 -7.21 -39.03
CA ALA A 131 -11.02 -7.43 -40.38
C ALA A 131 -11.80 -6.63 -41.45
N TYR A 132 -13.05 -6.24 -41.14
CA TYR A 132 -13.76 -5.22 -41.91
C TYR A 132 -13.25 -3.83 -41.50
N ALA A 133 -12.54 -3.18 -42.42
CA ALA A 133 -12.66 -1.74 -42.54
C ALA A 133 -14.15 -1.41 -42.77
N GLY A 134 -14.68 -0.44 -42.02
CA GLY A 134 -16.04 0.04 -42.28
C GLY A 134 -16.12 0.58 -43.72
N PRO A 135 -17.28 0.46 -44.41
CA PRO A 135 -17.46 1.14 -45.68
C PRO A 135 -17.17 2.64 -45.47
N PRO A 136 -16.55 3.32 -46.45
CA PRO A 136 -16.26 4.75 -46.32
C PRO A 136 -17.56 5.47 -46.00
N ALA A 137 -17.57 6.21 -44.89
CA ALA A 137 -18.75 6.94 -44.46
C ALA A 137 -19.18 7.87 -45.61
N ALA A 138 -20.41 7.68 -46.11
CA ALA A 138 -20.94 8.57 -47.12
C ALA A 138 -20.96 9.99 -46.56
N ASP A 139 -20.19 10.89 -47.17
CA ASP A 139 -19.98 12.23 -46.66
C ASP A 139 -21.35 12.94 -46.56
N PRO A 140 -21.83 13.29 -45.35
CA PRO A 140 -23.20 13.79 -45.18
C PRO A 140 -23.42 15.18 -45.81
N PHE A 141 -22.35 15.85 -46.25
CA PHE A 141 -22.40 17.17 -46.86
C PHE A 141 -21.63 17.20 -48.20
N PRO A 142 -22.15 16.59 -49.28
CA PRO A 142 -21.55 16.70 -50.60
C PRO A 142 -21.45 18.18 -50.99
N ALA A 143 -20.24 18.65 -51.25
CA ALA A 143 -19.97 20.05 -51.55
C ALA A 143 -20.69 20.49 -52.83
N VAL A 144 -21.67 21.39 -52.67
CA VAL A 144 -22.39 21.99 -53.80
C VAL A 144 -21.47 22.99 -54.49
N THR A 145 -20.89 22.57 -55.62
CA THR A 145 -20.25 23.50 -56.58
C THR A 145 -21.32 24.39 -57.23
N ALA A 146 -21.02 25.68 -57.34
CA ALA A 146 -21.86 26.70 -57.98
C ALA A 146 -21.54 26.85 -59.47
#